data_AF-A0A2V3J866-F1
#
_entry.id   AF-A0A2V3J866-F1
#
_cell.length_a   1.000
_cell.length_b   1.000
_cell.length_c   1.000
_cell.angle_alpha   90.00
_cell.angle_beta   90.00
_cell.angle_gamma   90.00
#
_symmetry.space_group_name_H-M   'P 1'
#
loop_
_entity.id
_entity.type
_entity.pdbx_description
1 polymer ?
#
loop_
_entity_poly.entity_id
_entity_poly.type
_entity_poly.pdbx_seq_one_letter_code
_entity_poly.pdbx_strand_id
1 'polypeptide(L)' 'MRIGTIIVLVVIALFLLLPIISGRAPIPGDLKAREIGLFLGGLFGYWLDAFRTMFSALGMSIIKH' A
#
# COMPACT_ATOMS: atom_id res chain seq x y z
N MET A 1 14.75 -22.13 6.97
CA MET A 1 14.46 -21.05 6.00
C MET A 1 15.63 -20.06 6.04
N ARG A 2 16.13 -19.59 4.90
CA ARG A 2 17.21 -18.59 4.91
C ARG A 2 16.65 -17.28 5.50
N ILE A 3 17.47 -16.52 6.23
CA ILE A 3 17.05 -15.23 6.82
C ILE A 3 16.44 -14.28 5.77
N GLY A 4 16.96 -14.33 4.54
CA GLY A 4 16.40 -13.57 3.41
C GLY A 4 14.94 -13.91 3.11
N THR A 5 14.53 -15.18 3.24
CA THR A 5 13.13 -15.58 3.05
C THR A 5 12.23 -14.98 4.12
N ILE A 6 12.69 -14.92 5.37
CA ILE A 6 11.94 -14.33 6.48
C ILE A 6 11.74 -12.83 6.26
N ILE A 7 12.81 -12.13 5.87
CA ILE A 7 12.76 -10.68 5.59
C ILE A 7 11.74 -10.41 4.47
N VAL A 8 11.79 -11.17 3.37
CA VAL A 8 10.85 -11.00 2.26
C VAL A 8 9.40 -11.22 2.71
N LEU A 9 9.13 -12.25 3.50
CA LEU A 9 7.79 -12.52 4.03
C LEU A 9 7.29 -11.38 4.93
N VAL A 10 8.15 -10.87 5.81
CA VAL A 10 7.82 -9.74 6.69
C VAL A 10 7.51 -8.49 5.87
N VAL A 11 8.32 -8.18 4.86
CA VAL A 11 8.09 -7.03 3.99
C VAL A 11 6.77 -7.16 3.22
N ILE A 12 6.46 -8.32 2.66
CA ILE A 12 5.18 -8.57 1.96
C ILE A 12 4.01 -8.44 2.93
N ALA A 13 4.12 -8.99 4.14
CA ALA A 13 3.08 -8.88 5.16
C ALA A 13 2.83 -7.42 5.53
N LEU A 14 3.88 -6.64 5.81
CA LEU A 14 3.77 -5.21 6.09
C LEU A 14 3.18 -4.43 4.91
N PHE A 15 3.58 -4.79 3.68
CA PHE A 15 3.07 -4.15 2.47
C PHE A 15 1.54 -4.28 2.32
N LEU A 16 0.97 -5.39 2.76
CA LEU A 16 -0.49 -5.60 2.73
C LEU A 16 -1.18 -5.06 3.99
N LEU A 17 -0.55 -5.15 5.16
CA LEU A 17 -1.16 -4.77 6.43
C LEU A 17 -1.22 -3.25 6.64
N LEU A 18 -0.22 -2.49 6.20
CA LEU A 18 -0.17 -1.03 6.43
C LEU A 18 -1.37 -0.28 5.80
N PRO A 19 -1.77 -0.54 4.55
CA PRO A 19 -2.96 0.08 3.95
C PRO A 19 -4.27 -0.30 4.66
N ILE A 20 -4.33 -1.52 5.22
CA ILE A 20 -5.49 -2.02 5.95
C ILE A 20 -5.60 -1.32 7.31
N ILE A 21 -4.52 -1.30 8.09
CA ILE A 21 -4.48 -0.69 9.43
C ILE A 21 -4.70 0.83 9.36
N SER A 22 -4.26 1.48 8.29
CA SER A 22 -4.53 2.91 8.06
C SER A 22 -5.97 3.23 7.66
N GLY A 23 -6.82 2.22 7.47
CA GLY A 23 -8.23 2.38 7.08
C GLY A 23 -8.42 2.77 5.61
N ARG A 24 -7.35 2.87 4.81
CA ARG A 24 -7.44 3.23 3.40
C ARG A 24 -7.86 2.08 2.51
N ALA A 25 -7.49 0.85 2.85
CA ALA A 25 -7.87 -0.37 2.13
C ALA A 25 -8.67 -1.29 3.06
N PRO A 26 -9.94 -0.98 3.37
CA PRO A 26 -10.76 -1.85 4.20
C PRO A 26 -10.96 -3.21 3.51
N ILE A 27 -10.81 -4.29 4.28
CA ILE A 27 -11.00 -5.66 3.77
C ILE A 27 -12.44 -5.78 3.27
N PRO A 28 -12.67 -6.20 2.01
CA PRO A 28 -14.02 -6.31 1.45
C PRO A 28 -14.80 -7.38 2.21
N GLY A 29 -16.06 -7.07 2.55
CA GLY A 29 -16.95 -8.01 3.22
C GLY A 29 -17.56 -9.01 2.25
N ASP A 30 -17.79 -8.57 1.01
CA ASP A 30 -18.26 -9.38 -0.10
C ASP A 30 -17.31 -9.28 -1.30
N LEU A 31 -17.23 -10.34 -2.11
CA LEU A 31 -16.44 -10.35 -3.35
C LEU A 31 -17.12 -9.62 -4.53
N LYS A 32 -17.93 -8.60 -4.23
CA LYS A 32 -18.55 -7.75 -5.25
C LYS A 32 -17.48 -6.92 -5.94
N ALA A 33 -17.58 -6.78 -7.26
CA ALA A 33 -16.62 -6.02 -8.06
C ALA A 33 -16.38 -4.58 -7.53
N ARG A 34 -17.42 -3.95 -6.97
CA ARG A 34 -17.33 -2.63 -6.33
C ARG A 34 -16.45 -2.63 -5.08
N GLU A 35 -16.61 -3.62 -4.20
CA GLU A 35 -15.85 -3.71 -2.96
C GLU A 35 -14.39 -4.07 -3.23
N ILE A 36 -14.14 -4.96 -4.20
CA ILE A 36 -12.79 -5.26 -4.68
C ILE A 36 -12.15 -4.01 -5.28
N GLY A 37 -12.88 -3.25 -6.09
CA GLY A 37 -12.40 -1.99 -6.66
C GLY A 37 -12.04 -0.95 -5.61
N LEU A 38 -12.85 -0.82 -4.55
CA LEU A 38 -12.56 0.06 -3.41
C LEU A 38 -11.34 -0.40 -2.62
N PHE A 39 -11.22 -1.70 -2.36
CA PHE A 39 -10.07 -2.28 -1.67
C PHE A 39 -8.77 -2.06 -2.47
N LEU A 40 -8.76 -2.39 -3.76
CA LEU A 40 -7.60 -2.18 -4.62
C LEU A 40 -7.29 -0.69 -4.78
N GLY A 41 -8.29 0.15 -5.01
CA GLY A 41 -8.10 1.61 -5.09
C GLY A 41 -7.52 2.19 -3.81
N GLY A 42 -7.96 1.72 -2.65
CA GLY A 42 -7.42 2.05 -1.33
C GLY A 42 -5.97 1.59 -1.14
N LEU A 43 -5.67 0.36 -1.56
CA LEU A 43 -4.33 -0.23 -1.50
C LEU A 43 -3.35 0.58 -2.35
N PHE A 44 -3.67 0.80 -3.63
CA PHE A 44 -2.85 1.59 -4.54
C PHE A 44 -2.74 3.05 -4.09
N GLY A 45 -3.84 3.66 -3.63
CA GLY A 45 -3.85 5.04 -3.15
C GLY A 45 -2.96 5.27 -1.92
N TYR A 46 -2.94 4.33 -0.96
CA TYR A 46 -2.03 4.38 0.18
C TYR A 46 -0.56 4.43 -0.27
N TRP A 47 -0.17 3.50 -1.15
CA TRP A 47 1.21 3.42 -1.61
C TRP A 47 1.60 4.63 -2.47
N LEU A 48 0.72 5.07 -3.36
CA LEU A 48 0.97 6.23 -4.21
C LEU A 48 1.21 7.49 -3.36
N ASP A 49 0.40 7.72 -2.33
CA ASP A 49 0.62 8.84 -1.41
C ASP A 49 1.89 8.66 -0.56
N ALA A 50 2.17 7.46 -0.06
CA ALA A 50 3.41 7.18 0.66
C ALA A 50 4.65 7.46 -0.20
N PHE A 51 4.63 7.04 -1.47
CA PHE A 51 5.68 7.35 -2.43
C PHE A 51 5.77 8.86 -2.68
N ARG A 52 4.65 9.56 -2.91
CA ARG A 52 4.66 11.02 -3.09
C ARG A 52 5.31 11.73 -1.91
N THR A 53 4.94 11.38 -0.68
CA THR A 53 5.53 11.94 0.53
C THR A 53 7.02 11.62 0.62
N MET A 54 7.41 10.37 0.37
CA MET A 54 8.82 9.96 0.37
C MET A 54 9.65 10.73 -0.66
N PHE A 55 9.17 10.84 -1.90
CA PHE A 55 9.84 11.58 -2.96
C PHE A 55 9.90 13.07 -2.69
N SER A 56 8.84 13.66 -2.11
CA SER A 56 8.87 15.06 -1.68
C SER A 56 9.90 15.31 -0.58
N ALA A 57 10.04 14.40 0.39
CA ALA A 57 11.03 14.49 1.46
C ALA A 57 12.47 14.34 0.94
N LEU A 58 12.65 13.61 -0.16
CA LEU A 58 13.92 13.45 -0.86
C LEU A 58 14.26 14.61 -1.81
N GLY A 59 13.42 15.66 -1.87
CA GLY A 59 13.64 16.82 -2.75
C GLY A 59 13.37 16.55 -4.23
N MET A 60 12.89 15.35 -4.59
CA MET A 60 12.46 15.01 -5.94
C MET A 60 10.98 15.36 -6.10
N SER A 61 10.69 16.55 -6.61
CA SER A 61 9.33 16.90 -7.05
C SER A 61 8.97 16.04 -8.28
N ILE A 62 8.14 15.02 -8.10
CA ILE A 62 7.69 14.15 -9.20
C ILE A 62 6.59 14.81 -10.05
N ILE A 63 5.95 15.89 -9.58
CA ILE A 63 4.91 16.57 -10.35
C ILE A 63 5.05 18.09 -10.16
N LYS A 64 5.70 18.73 -11.13
CA LYS A 64 5.48 20.14 -11.43
C LYS A 64 4.27 20.17 -12.37
N HIS A 65 3.09 20.49 -11.84
CA HIS A 65 1.92 20.82 -12.65
C HIS A 65 1.73 22.34 -12.64
#